data_AF-A0A1G1JRJ1-F1
#
_entry.id   AF-A0A1G1JRJ1-F1
#
_cell.length_a   1.000
_cell.length_b   1.000
_cell.length_c   1.000
_cell.angle_alpha   90.00
_cell.angle_beta   90.00
_cell.angle_gamma   90.00
#
_symmetry.space_group_name_H-M   'P 1'
#
loop_
_entity.id
_entity.type
_entity.pdbx_description
1 polymer ?
#
loop_
_entity_poly.entity_id
_entity_poly.type
_entity_poly.pdbx_seq_one_letter_code
_entity_poly.pdbx_strand_id
1 'polypeptide(L)'
;MTGLDCFVVASLLLAMTNTAIAGPIEWKEEKGDHFIVYYVNDEAFAQEVKRKAEVYYDHIASELGYARVSNFWQWDNRVKIYIYPDEKSFREATGQPQWSKGVASYTEKSIITFPRNENFIDGILPHEMTHLIFRDFVGFEGEIPLWMDEGVAQWQEPKKREISKAMAKFLLDNGKNLSLKEITSLDIRGSQDTEKVQEFYMQAVSLVDFLVKKYGAQVFTEFCRQLRDGKNLNEALRFSYPTSIRSLEELENQWITYVQGG
;
A
#
# COMPACT_ATOMS: atom_id res chain seq x y z
N MET A 1 45.52 -61.93 30.90
CA MET A 1 44.19 -61.41 30.53
C MET A 1 43.94 -60.14 31.32
N THR A 2 44.25 -58.98 30.76
CA THR A 2 43.93 -57.67 31.35
C THR A 2 43.67 -56.71 30.19
N GLY A 3 42.42 -56.62 29.76
CA GLY A 3 41.97 -55.54 28.88
C GLY A 3 41.59 -54.35 29.75
N LEU A 4 42.18 -53.19 29.45
CA LEU A 4 41.73 -51.90 29.98
C LEU A 4 40.60 -51.40 29.06
N ASP A 5 39.37 -51.44 29.54
CA ASP A 5 38.26 -50.72 28.93
C ASP A 5 38.30 -49.25 29.35
N CYS A 6 38.47 -48.37 28.36
CA CYS A 6 38.46 -46.93 28.52
C CYS A 6 37.01 -46.44 28.53
N PHE A 7 36.45 -46.17 29.72
CA PHE A 7 35.14 -45.53 29.86
C PHE A 7 35.26 -44.03 29.55
N VAL A 8 34.73 -43.62 28.38
CA VAL A 8 34.47 -42.22 28.07
C VAL A 8 33.21 -41.79 28.83
N VAL A 9 33.39 -40.99 29.89
CA VAL A 9 32.28 -40.30 30.55
C VAL A 9 31.91 -39.08 29.69
N ALA A 10 30.95 -39.26 28.78
CA ALA A 10 30.32 -38.15 28.08
C ALA A 10 29.45 -37.38 29.08
N SER A 11 29.95 -36.25 29.55
CA SER A 11 29.16 -35.30 30.34
C SER A 11 28.12 -34.66 29.42
N LEU A 12 26.86 -35.09 29.51
CA LEU A 12 25.74 -34.37 28.92
C LEU A 12 25.57 -33.03 29.67
N LEU A 13 26.15 -31.97 29.11
CA LEU A 13 25.70 -30.61 29.36
C LEU A 13 24.29 -30.48 28.78
N LEU A 14 23.27 -30.56 29.63
CA LEU A 14 21.95 -30.04 29.28
C LEU A 14 22.12 -28.55 28.99
N ALA A 15 22.13 -28.19 27.71
CA ALA A 15 21.90 -26.82 27.28
C ALA A 15 20.48 -26.45 27.71
N MET A 16 20.36 -25.74 28.83
CA MET A 16 19.15 -25.00 29.18
C MET A 16 18.90 -24.03 28.03
N THR A 17 18.00 -24.38 27.12
CA THR A 17 17.48 -23.44 26.15
C THR A 17 16.71 -22.39 26.95
N ASN A 18 17.33 -21.21 27.12
CA ASN A 18 16.62 -20.03 27.55
C ASN A 18 15.55 -19.74 26.50
N THR A 19 14.36 -20.30 26.70
CA THR A 19 13.15 -19.76 26.13
C THR A 19 12.94 -18.44 26.86
N ALA A 20 13.48 -17.36 26.29
CA ALA A 20 13.11 -16.02 26.70
C ALA A 20 11.59 -15.92 26.49
N ILE A 21 10.84 -16.04 27.58
CA ILE A 21 9.45 -15.63 27.62
C ILE A 21 9.51 -14.12 27.37
N ALA A 22 9.14 -13.71 26.16
CA ALA A 22 9.12 -12.29 25.81
C ALA A 22 8.18 -11.60 26.79
N GLY A 23 8.72 -10.67 27.59
CA GLY A 23 7.91 -9.79 28.42
C GLY A 23 6.96 -8.94 27.55
N PRO A 24 5.99 -8.24 28.15
CA PRO A 24 5.13 -7.34 27.41
C PRO A 24 5.98 -6.30 26.64
N ILE A 25 5.60 -6.02 25.39
CA ILE A 25 6.28 -5.01 24.58
C ILE A 25 6.09 -3.65 25.24
N GLU A 26 7.18 -3.02 25.65
CA GLU A 26 7.18 -1.64 26.11
C GLU A 26 7.33 -0.69 24.93
N TRP A 27 6.21 -0.08 24.54
CA TRP A 27 6.15 0.88 23.44
C TRP A 27 6.62 2.27 23.88
N LYS A 28 7.53 2.84 23.11
CA LYS A 28 7.86 4.27 23.10
C LYS A 28 7.06 4.95 21.98
N GLU A 29 6.90 6.26 22.06
CA GLU A 29 6.11 7.02 21.09
C GLU A 29 6.85 8.24 20.55
N GLU A 30 6.69 8.46 19.24
CA GLU A 30 7.08 9.67 18.52
C GLU A 30 5.82 10.30 17.93
N LYS A 31 5.49 11.51 18.36
CA LYS A 31 4.26 12.21 17.95
C LYS A 31 4.53 13.20 16.83
N GLY A 32 3.73 13.10 15.78
CA GLY A 32 3.55 14.11 14.74
C GLY A 32 2.17 14.77 14.83
N ASP A 33 1.87 15.57 13.81
CA ASP A 33 0.61 16.29 13.67
C ASP A 33 -0.52 15.32 13.27
N HIS A 34 -0.23 14.40 12.34
CA HIS A 34 -1.19 13.43 11.80
C HIS A 34 -0.92 11.98 12.21
N PHE A 35 0.25 11.71 12.80
CA PHE A 35 0.68 10.35 13.16
C PHE A 35 1.18 10.23 14.60
N ILE A 36 1.02 9.04 15.18
CA ILE A 36 1.75 8.60 16.38
C ILE A 36 2.51 7.33 16.01
N VAL A 37 3.84 7.37 16.09
CA VAL A 37 4.71 6.23 15.79
C VAL A 37 5.09 5.54 17.09
N TYR A 38 4.61 4.32 17.29
CA TYR A 38 4.98 3.44 18.38
C TYR A 38 6.15 2.56 17.97
N TYR A 39 7.21 2.52 18.78
CA TYR A 39 8.43 1.77 18.51
C TYR A 39 9.05 1.20 19.79
N VAL A 40 10.00 0.26 19.67
CA VAL A 40 10.65 -0.38 20.83
C VAL A 40 12.13 0.02 20.93
N ASN A 41 12.91 -0.26 19.88
CA ASN A 41 14.37 -0.15 19.93
C ASN A 41 14.95 0.98 19.05
N ASP A 42 14.42 1.17 17.84
CA ASP A 42 15.05 2.00 16.80
C ASP A 42 14.38 3.39 16.69
N GLU A 43 14.78 4.30 17.56
CA GLU A 43 14.24 5.67 17.61
C GLU A 43 14.55 6.48 16.35
N ALA A 44 15.76 6.33 15.81
CA ALA A 44 16.16 7.04 14.59
C ALA A 44 15.27 6.63 13.40
N PHE A 45 14.99 5.33 13.27
CA PHE A 45 14.02 4.86 12.27
C PHE A 45 12.60 5.37 12.56
N ALA A 46 12.14 5.36 13.81
CA ALA A 46 10.82 5.88 14.17
C ALA A 46 10.65 7.38 13.83
N GLN A 47 11.68 8.19 14.08
CA GLN A 47 11.71 9.60 13.73
C GLN A 47 11.70 9.81 12.21
N GLU A 48 12.43 9.00 11.44
CA GLU A 48 12.39 9.06 9.97
C GLU A 48 11.02 8.63 9.43
N VAL A 49 10.42 7.57 9.96
CA VAL A 49 9.05 7.14 9.63
C VAL A 49 8.06 8.27 9.88
N LYS A 50 8.11 8.91 11.06
CA LYS A 50 7.26 10.06 11.40
C LYS A 50 7.43 11.18 10.37
N ARG A 51 8.68 11.61 10.13
CA ARG A 51 8.98 12.72 9.22
C ARG A 51 8.49 12.44 7.80
N LYS A 52 8.72 11.23 7.30
CA LYS A 52 8.29 10.80 5.97
C LYS A 52 6.77 10.67 5.88
N ALA A 53 6.11 10.17 6.92
CA ALA A 53 4.65 10.09 6.96
C ALA A 53 4.02 11.48 6.85
N GLU A 54 4.50 12.49 7.58
CA GLU A 54 3.97 13.86 7.45
C GLU A 54 4.15 14.42 6.02
N VAL A 55 5.31 14.19 5.39
CA VAL A 55 5.55 14.60 4.00
C VAL A 55 4.60 13.90 3.02
N TYR A 56 4.40 12.59 3.18
CA TYR A 56 3.50 11.84 2.32
C TYR A 56 2.04 12.23 2.55
N TYR A 57 1.64 12.51 3.79
CA TYR A 57 0.30 12.98 4.09
C TYR A 57 -0.02 14.26 3.33
N ASP A 58 0.85 15.27 3.41
CA ASP A 58 0.65 16.54 2.69
C ASP A 58 0.57 16.33 1.17
N HIS A 59 1.47 15.49 0.62
CA HIS A 59 1.49 15.19 -0.80
C HIS A 59 0.23 14.45 -1.27
N ILE A 60 -0.12 13.35 -0.62
CA ILE A 60 -1.27 12.50 -0.96
C ILE A 60 -2.56 13.31 -0.79
N ALA A 61 -2.72 14.03 0.33
CA ALA A 61 -3.89 14.86 0.58
C ALA A 61 -4.01 16.00 -0.44
N SER A 62 -2.90 16.64 -0.83
CA SER A 62 -2.94 17.66 -1.88
C SER A 62 -3.35 17.08 -3.24
N GLU A 63 -2.80 15.93 -3.64
CA GLU A 63 -3.03 15.33 -4.95
C GLU A 63 -4.44 14.75 -5.10
N LEU A 64 -5.00 14.17 -4.02
CA LEU A 64 -6.38 13.71 -3.94
C LEU A 64 -7.38 14.84 -3.64
N GLY A 65 -6.94 16.10 -3.60
CA GLY A 65 -7.79 17.28 -3.43
C GLY A 65 -8.43 17.44 -2.04
N TYR A 66 -7.78 16.88 -1.02
CA TYR A 66 -8.18 16.90 0.39
C TYR A 66 -7.73 18.11 1.19
N ALA A 67 -6.87 18.96 0.63
CA ALA A 67 -6.28 20.12 1.31
C ALA A 67 -7.29 21.12 1.93
N ARG A 68 -8.61 20.89 1.80
CA ARG A 68 -9.69 21.74 2.30
C ARG A 68 -10.59 21.08 3.36
N VAL A 69 -10.33 19.84 3.79
CA VAL A 69 -11.05 19.21 4.91
C VAL A 69 -10.33 19.52 6.22
N SER A 70 -10.86 20.46 7.00
CA SER A 70 -10.25 20.89 8.27
C SER A 70 -10.26 19.78 9.34
N ASN A 71 -9.14 19.61 10.06
CA ASN A 71 -8.91 18.71 11.22
C ASN A 71 -8.76 17.21 10.92
N PHE A 72 -8.49 16.84 9.67
CA PHE A 72 -8.31 15.44 9.32
C PHE A 72 -7.07 14.87 10.00
N TRP A 73 -7.22 13.72 10.67
CA TRP A 73 -6.16 12.97 11.36
C TRP A 73 -5.41 13.72 12.48
N GLN A 74 -5.93 14.84 12.98
CA GLN A 74 -5.29 15.55 14.09
C GLN A 74 -5.82 15.09 15.46
N TRP A 75 -5.09 15.45 16.52
CA TRP A 75 -5.47 15.19 17.91
C TRP A 75 -5.66 13.68 18.20
N ASP A 76 -6.86 13.27 18.59
CA ASP A 76 -7.19 11.88 18.90
C ASP A 76 -7.44 11.03 17.65
N ASN A 77 -7.48 11.64 16.46
CA ASN A 77 -7.74 10.95 15.19
C ASN A 77 -6.49 10.58 14.40
N ARG A 78 -5.29 10.76 14.98
CA ARG A 78 -4.00 10.45 14.34
C ARG A 78 -3.91 8.98 13.98
N VAL A 79 -3.33 8.69 12.82
CA VAL A 79 -3.00 7.32 12.41
C VAL A 79 -1.88 6.80 13.29
N LYS A 80 -2.01 5.56 13.74
CA LYS A 80 -1.00 4.91 14.58
C LYS A 80 -0.08 4.07 13.71
N ILE A 81 1.23 4.27 13.81
CA ILE A 81 2.21 3.44 13.12
C ILE A 81 2.93 2.58 14.16
N TYR A 82 2.83 1.27 14.06
CA TYR A 82 3.49 0.33 14.97
C TYR A 82 4.71 -0.29 14.32
N ILE A 83 5.89 -0.04 14.90
CA ILE A 83 7.18 -0.60 14.48
C ILE A 83 7.57 -1.71 15.47
N TYR A 84 7.24 -2.95 15.12
CA TYR A 84 7.59 -4.12 15.91
C TYR A 84 9.11 -4.32 15.98
N PRO A 85 9.66 -4.95 17.05
CA PRO A 85 11.11 -5.09 17.22
C PRO A 85 11.83 -5.79 16.05
N ASP A 86 11.16 -6.78 15.46
CA ASP A 86 11.69 -7.59 14.37
C ASP A 86 10.57 -8.22 13.53
N GLU A 87 10.95 -8.83 12.41
CA GLU A 87 10.03 -9.50 11.49
C GLU A 87 9.24 -10.64 12.16
N LYS A 88 9.84 -11.35 13.14
CA LYS A 88 9.15 -12.46 13.82
C LYS A 88 7.97 -11.92 14.63
N SER A 89 8.19 -10.91 15.45
CA SER A 89 7.11 -10.29 16.22
C SER A 89 6.05 -9.64 15.32
N PHE A 90 6.45 -9.03 14.20
CA PHE A 90 5.51 -8.51 13.20
C PHE A 90 4.58 -9.62 12.65
N ARG A 91 5.15 -10.76 12.25
CA ARG A 91 4.35 -11.87 11.70
C ARG A 91 3.44 -12.49 12.74
N GLU A 92 3.93 -12.66 13.97
CA GLU A 92 3.14 -13.19 15.09
C GLU A 92 1.95 -12.28 15.42
N ALA A 93 2.13 -10.96 15.34
CA ALA A 93 1.07 -10.00 15.63
C ALA A 93 0.04 -9.85 14.49
N THR A 94 0.48 -9.95 13.24
CA THR A 94 -0.35 -9.60 12.07
C THR A 94 -0.90 -10.82 11.30
N GLY A 95 -0.29 -12.00 11.45
CA GLY A 95 -0.63 -13.18 10.66
C GLY A 95 -0.30 -13.07 9.16
N GLN A 96 0.43 -12.03 8.76
CA GLN A 96 0.76 -11.75 7.36
C GLN A 96 1.76 -12.77 6.79
N PRO A 97 1.69 -13.07 5.48
CA PRO A 97 2.62 -13.97 4.82
C PRO A 97 4.04 -13.38 4.80
N GLN A 98 5.05 -14.24 4.64
CA GLN A 98 6.48 -13.87 4.72
C GLN A 98 6.89 -12.75 3.76
N TRP A 99 6.23 -12.61 2.62
CA TRP A 99 6.53 -11.56 1.65
C TRP A 99 6.01 -10.18 2.07
N SER A 100 5.04 -10.11 2.99
CA SER A 100 4.49 -8.86 3.50
C SER A 100 5.46 -8.28 4.53
N LYS A 101 5.80 -7.01 4.32
CA LYS A 101 6.73 -6.28 5.21
C LYS A 101 6.10 -5.01 5.80
N GLY A 102 4.79 -4.88 5.64
CA GLY A 102 3.95 -3.89 6.29
C GLY A 102 2.51 -4.03 5.81
N VAL A 103 1.58 -3.49 6.59
CA VAL A 103 0.15 -3.58 6.32
C VAL A 103 -0.61 -2.44 6.99
N ALA A 104 -1.64 -1.89 6.34
CA ALA A 104 -2.63 -1.04 6.97
C ALA A 104 -3.82 -1.83 7.53
N SER A 105 -4.30 -1.41 8.69
CA SER A 105 -5.63 -1.75 9.21
C SER A 105 -6.54 -0.54 9.08
N TYR A 106 -7.56 -0.65 8.24
CA TYR A 106 -8.58 0.40 8.09
C TYR A 106 -9.38 0.60 9.37
N THR A 107 -9.83 -0.50 9.99
CA THR A 107 -10.67 -0.47 11.20
C THR A 107 -9.94 0.17 12.38
N GLU A 108 -8.66 -0.16 12.55
CA GLU A 108 -7.86 0.38 13.65
C GLU A 108 -7.15 1.68 13.30
N LYS A 109 -7.25 2.10 12.04
CA LYS A 109 -6.58 3.26 11.48
C LYS A 109 -5.08 3.25 11.83
N SER A 110 -4.44 2.15 11.47
CA SER A 110 -3.06 1.87 11.83
C SER A 110 -2.25 1.32 10.66
N ILE A 111 -0.93 1.50 10.72
CA ILE A 111 0.04 0.89 9.81
C ILE A 111 1.02 0.10 10.67
N ILE A 112 1.33 -1.13 10.29
CA ILE A 112 2.18 -2.03 11.08
C ILE A 112 3.40 -2.42 10.24
N THR A 113 4.60 -2.40 10.84
CA THR A 113 5.88 -2.72 10.18
C THR A 113 6.95 -3.17 11.19
N PHE A 114 8.18 -3.36 10.73
CA PHE A 114 9.38 -3.62 11.53
C PHE A 114 10.64 -2.95 10.91
N PRO A 115 11.74 -2.74 11.67
CA PRO A 115 12.96 -2.09 11.20
C PRO A 115 13.70 -2.84 10.08
N ARG A 116 14.64 -2.15 9.42
CA ARG A 116 15.49 -2.68 8.33
C ARG A 116 14.73 -3.17 7.10
N ASN A 117 13.56 -2.58 6.86
CA ASN A 117 12.83 -2.76 5.62
C ASN A 117 13.14 -1.60 4.66
N GLU A 118 14.08 -1.82 3.74
CA GLU A 118 14.57 -0.81 2.79
C GLU A 118 13.47 -0.22 1.90
N ASN A 119 12.40 -0.99 1.64
CA ASN A 119 11.26 -0.53 0.82
C ASN A 119 10.11 0.02 1.67
N PHE A 120 10.24 0.06 3.00
CA PHE A 120 9.15 0.56 3.84
C PHE A 120 8.91 2.05 3.58
N ILE A 121 9.94 2.88 3.74
CA ILE A 121 9.80 4.33 3.70
C ILE A 121 9.31 4.81 2.33
N ASP A 122 9.94 4.39 1.25
CA ASP A 122 9.65 4.93 -0.10
C ASP A 122 8.68 4.05 -0.91
N GLY A 123 8.11 3.00 -0.33
CA GLY A 123 7.19 2.09 -1.01
C GLY A 123 5.97 1.79 -0.16
N ILE A 124 6.14 0.98 0.89
CA ILE A 124 5.01 0.48 1.68
C ILE A 124 4.32 1.61 2.45
N LEU A 125 5.07 2.52 3.09
CA LEU A 125 4.51 3.61 3.87
C LEU A 125 3.58 4.51 3.02
N PRO A 126 4.01 5.10 1.89
CA PRO A 126 3.09 5.89 1.06
C PRO A 126 1.95 5.04 0.48
N HIS A 127 2.18 3.76 0.16
CA HIS A 127 1.14 2.85 -0.33
C HIS A 127 0.02 2.66 0.71
N GLU A 128 0.36 2.19 1.91
CA GLU A 128 -0.57 1.93 3.01
C GLU A 128 -1.24 3.22 3.52
N MET A 129 -0.52 4.34 3.54
CA MET A 129 -1.11 5.64 3.86
C MET A 129 -2.14 6.07 2.83
N THR A 130 -1.87 5.83 1.56
CA THR A 130 -2.78 6.19 0.47
C THR A 130 -4.08 5.42 0.57
N HIS A 131 -4.01 4.12 0.86
CA HIS A 131 -5.18 3.31 1.17
C HIS A 131 -6.07 3.96 2.25
N LEU A 132 -5.49 4.33 3.39
CA LEU A 132 -6.22 4.97 4.48
C LEU A 132 -6.85 6.31 4.05
N ILE A 133 -6.08 7.22 3.44
CA ILE A 133 -6.57 8.55 3.01
C ILE A 133 -7.64 8.42 1.93
N PHE A 134 -7.41 7.52 0.98
CA PHE A 134 -8.30 7.30 -0.16
C PHE A 134 -9.63 6.71 0.30
N ARG A 135 -9.62 5.69 1.17
CA ARG A 135 -10.86 5.12 1.70
C ARG A 135 -11.64 6.06 2.59
N ASP A 136 -10.94 6.87 3.37
CA ASP A 136 -11.55 7.99 4.06
C ASP A 136 -12.24 8.98 3.09
N PHE A 137 -11.82 9.02 1.81
CA PHE A 137 -12.32 9.96 0.80
C PHE A 137 -13.54 9.46 0.11
N VAL A 138 -13.37 8.29 -0.51
CA VAL A 138 -14.38 7.68 -1.36
C VAL A 138 -15.40 6.92 -0.54
N GLY A 139 -15.16 6.79 0.77
CA GLY A 139 -15.96 6.02 1.68
C GLY A 139 -15.64 4.54 1.61
N PHE A 140 -16.25 3.82 2.54
CA PHE A 140 -16.23 2.36 2.61
C PHE A 140 -17.49 1.73 1.99
N GLU A 141 -18.44 2.57 1.59
CA GLU A 141 -19.70 2.21 0.97
C GLU A 141 -19.64 2.60 -0.51
N GLY A 142 -19.95 1.66 -1.42
CA GLY A 142 -19.92 1.87 -2.87
C GLY A 142 -18.97 0.92 -3.62
N GLU A 143 -19.15 0.81 -4.93
CA GLU A 143 -18.38 -0.06 -5.81
C GLU A 143 -17.12 0.64 -6.34
N ILE A 144 -16.14 0.86 -5.46
CA ILE A 144 -14.80 1.28 -5.87
C ILE A 144 -14.06 0.06 -6.44
N PRO A 145 -13.72 0.03 -7.74
CA PRO A 145 -13.01 -1.12 -8.32
C PRO A 145 -11.66 -1.30 -7.66
N LEU A 146 -11.25 -2.57 -7.45
CA LEU A 146 -9.98 -2.89 -6.80
C LEU A 146 -8.78 -2.26 -7.52
N TRP A 147 -8.81 -2.20 -8.86
CA TRP A 147 -7.71 -1.58 -9.63
C TRP A 147 -7.55 -0.10 -9.32
N MET A 148 -8.63 0.59 -8.92
CA MET A 148 -8.54 2.01 -8.60
C MET A 148 -7.92 2.21 -7.22
N ASP A 149 -8.34 1.41 -6.24
CA ASP A 149 -7.79 1.41 -4.88
C ASP A 149 -6.26 1.15 -4.90
N GLU A 150 -5.87 0.06 -5.55
CA GLU A 150 -4.47 -0.34 -5.69
C GLU A 150 -3.69 0.60 -6.61
N GLY A 151 -4.31 1.06 -7.69
CA GLY A 151 -3.68 1.98 -8.64
C GLY A 151 -3.35 3.32 -8.00
N VAL A 152 -4.23 3.86 -7.16
CA VAL A 152 -4.00 5.12 -6.44
C VAL A 152 -2.89 4.94 -5.40
N ALA A 153 -2.89 3.83 -4.65
CA ALA A 153 -1.83 3.52 -3.70
C ALA A 153 -0.45 3.38 -4.39
N GLN A 154 -0.38 2.64 -5.49
CA GLN A 154 0.86 2.48 -6.26
C GLN A 154 1.30 3.76 -6.98
N TRP A 155 0.38 4.65 -7.32
CA TRP A 155 0.70 5.95 -7.89
C TRP A 155 1.45 6.85 -6.92
N GLN A 156 1.25 6.66 -5.61
CA GLN A 156 1.92 7.40 -4.55
C GLN A 156 3.28 6.79 -4.16
N GLU A 157 3.63 5.61 -4.67
CA GLU A 157 4.98 5.04 -4.57
C GLU A 157 5.91 5.70 -5.61
N PRO A 158 6.92 6.51 -5.21
CA PRO A 158 7.73 7.29 -6.16
C PRO A 158 8.36 6.46 -7.29
N LYS A 159 8.90 5.27 -6.96
CA LYS A 159 9.53 4.39 -7.96
C LYS A 159 8.52 3.83 -8.96
N LYS A 160 7.32 3.41 -8.50
CA LYS A 160 6.28 2.90 -9.39
C LYS A 160 5.66 4.00 -10.23
N ARG A 161 5.47 5.18 -9.65
CA ARG A 161 5.00 6.39 -10.35
C ARG A 161 5.88 6.74 -11.55
N GLU A 162 7.20 6.61 -11.39
CA GLU A 162 8.18 6.92 -12.44
C GLU A 162 8.06 5.95 -13.63
N ILE A 163 7.88 4.65 -13.36
CA ILE A 163 7.93 3.60 -14.38
C ILE A 163 6.55 3.11 -14.85
N SER A 164 5.43 3.62 -14.30
CA SER A 164 4.06 3.15 -14.55
C SER A 164 3.71 3.05 -16.04
N LYS A 165 3.99 4.10 -16.82
CA LYS A 165 3.74 4.11 -18.27
C LYS A 165 4.60 3.09 -19.02
N ALA A 166 5.87 2.92 -18.63
CA ALA A 166 6.76 1.94 -19.25
C ALA A 166 6.32 0.49 -18.93
N MET A 167 5.88 0.23 -17.70
CA MET A 167 5.30 -1.05 -17.29
C MET A 167 4.06 -1.40 -18.11
N ALA A 168 3.11 -0.47 -18.28
CA ALA A 168 1.94 -0.71 -19.12
C ALA A 168 2.29 -0.90 -20.60
N LYS A 169 3.28 -0.16 -21.11
CA LYS A 169 3.76 -0.37 -22.48
C LYS A 169 4.31 -1.78 -22.67
N PHE A 170 5.08 -2.27 -21.70
CA PHE A 170 5.56 -3.64 -21.71
C PHE A 170 4.40 -4.66 -21.72
N LEU A 171 3.33 -4.44 -20.94
CA LEU A 171 2.15 -5.31 -20.97
C LEU A 171 1.49 -5.35 -22.35
N LEU A 172 1.23 -4.18 -22.94
CA LEU A 172 0.60 -4.07 -24.26
C LEU A 172 1.45 -4.70 -25.36
N ASP A 173 2.76 -4.44 -25.38
CA ASP A 173 3.68 -4.95 -26.39
C ASP A 173 3.79 -6.49 -26.34
N ASN A 174 3.49 -7.11 -25.19
CA ASN A 174 3.52 -8.56 -25.01
C ASN A 174 2.12 -9.22 -25.02
N GLY A 175 1.04 -8.47 -25.28
CA GLY A 175 -0.33 -9.00 -25.28
C GLY A 175 -0.80 -9.48 -23.91
N LYS A 176 -0.26 -8.88 -22.84
CA LYS A 176 -0.53 -9.21 -21.43
C LYS A 176 -1.45 -8.21 -20.74
N ASN A 177 -2.06 -7.29 -21.49
CA ASN A 177 -3.02 -6.36 -20.92
C ASN A 177 -4.35 -7.07 -20.64
N LEU A 178 -4.94 -6.76 -19.50
CA LEU A 178 -6.30 -7.13 -19.17
C LEU A 178 -7.24 -6.13 -19.84
N SER A 179 -8.40 -6.55 -20.34
CA SER A 179 -9.40 -5.57 -20.74
C SER A 179 -9.90 -4.78 -19.52
N LEU A 180 -10.37 -3.55 -19.71
CA LEU A 180 -10.87 -2.77 -18.58
C LEU A 180 -12.13 -3.37 -17.96
N LYS A 181 -12.92 -4.11 -18.75
CA LYS A 181 -14.02 -4.92 -18.24
C LYS A 181 -13.50 -6.01 -17.30
N GLU A 182 -12.46 -6.73 -17.69
CA GLU A 182 -11.85 -7.79 -16.88
C GLU A 182 -11.25 -7.22 -15.60
N ILE A 183 -10.36 -6.22 -15.68
CA ILE A 183 -9.66 -5.66 -14.51
C ILE A 183 -10.62 -5.01 -13.50
N THR A 184 -11.76 -4.48 -13.96
CA THR A 184 -12.81 -3.91 -13.10
C THR A 184 -13.56 -4.97 -12.31
N SER A 185 -13.71 -6.17 -12.88
CA SER A 185 -14.40 -7.30 -12.23
C SER A 185 -13.47 -8.26 -11.48
N LEU A 186 -12.16 -8.13 -11.68
CA LEU A 186 -11.18 -9.08 -11.18
C LEU A 186 -10.89 -8.84 -9.70
N ASP A 187 -11.06 -9.87 -8.89
CA ASP A 187 -10.53 -9.91 -7.53
C ASP A 187 -9.23 -10.72 -7.51
N ILE A 188 -8.09 -10.04 -7.38
CA ILE A 188 -6.78 -10.68 -7.32
C ILE A 188 -6.40 -11.12 -5.90
N ARG A 189 -7.21 -10.80 -4.88
CA ARG A 189 -6.87 -11.05 -3.48
C ARG A 189 -6.90 -12.56 -3.23
N GLY A 190 -5.77 -13.10 -2.79
CA GLY A 190 -5.61 -14.55 -2.59
C GLY A 190 -5.41 -15.38 -3.85
N SER A 191 -5.33 -14.75 -5.03
CA SER A 191 -4.96 -15.44 -6.27
C SER A 191 -3.58 -16.08 -6.17
N GLN A 192 -3.44 -17.31 -6.67
CA GLN A 192 -2.15 -18.00 -6.79
C GLN A 192 -1.46 -17.75 -8.14
N ASP A 193 -2.15 -17.09 -9.07
CA ASP A 193 -1.62 -16.71 -10.37
C ASP A 193 -0.78 -15.44 -10.24
N THR A 194 0.51 -15.62 -9.96
CA THR A 194 1.44 -14.52 -9.68
C THR A 194 1.67 -13.61 -10.89
N GLU A 195 1.61 -14.16 -12.11
CA GLU A 195 1.74 -13.40 -13.35
C GLU A 195 0.55 -12.46 -13.52
N LYS A 196 -0.67 -12.99 -13.41
CA LYS A 196 -1.89 -12.17 -13.52
C LYS A 196 -2.00 -11.11 -12.43
N VAL A 197 -1.51 -11.41 -11.22
CA VAL A 197 -1.43 -10.43 -10.12
C VAL A 197 -0.47 -9.29 -10.49
N GLN A 198 0.69 -9.59 -11.08
CA GLN A 198 1.63 -8.56 -11.53
C GLN A 198 1.05 -7.70 -12.66
N GLU A 199 0.41 -8.34 -13.65
CA GLU A 199 -0.27 -7.65 -14.75
C GLU A 199 -1.34 -6.68 -14.25
N PHE A 200 -2.17 -7.13 -13.29
CA PHE A 200 -3.18 -6.30 -12.64
C PHE A 200 -2.59 -5.03 -12.03
N TYR A 201 -1.55 -5.16 -11.20
CA TYR A 201 -0.94 -4.02 -10.51
C TYR A 201 -0.26 -3.06 -11.50
N MET A 202 0.53 -3.60 -12.44
CA MET A 202 1.19 -2.79 -13.47
C MET A 202 0.20 -1.97 -14.30
N GLN A 203 -0.95 -2.56 -14.63
CA GLN A 203 -2.01 -1.87 -15.37
C GLN A 203 -2.78 -0.87 -14.49
N ALA A 204 -3.11 -1.25 -13.25
CA ALA A 204 -3.83 -0.40 -12.29
C ALA A 204 -3.13 0.95 -12.06
N VAL A 205 -1.84 0.95 -11.75
CA VAL A 205 -1.07 2.20 -11.55
C VAL A 205 -0.97 3.01 -12.83
N SER A 206 -0.91 2.38 -14.01
CA SER A 206 -0.86 3.09 -15.28
C SER A 206 -2.19 3.75 -15.66
N LEU A 207 -3.32 3.20 -15.26
CA LEU A 207 -4.62 3.83 -15.46
C LEU A 207 -4.72 5.13 -14.66
N VAL A 208 -4.27 5.10 -13.40
CA VAL A 208 -4.22 6.31 -12.56
C VAL A 208 -3.21 7.32 -13.12
N ASP A 209 -2.01 6.87 -13.53
CA ASP A 209 -1.02 7.70 -14.22
C ASP A 209 -1.64 8.43 -15.41
N PHE A 210 -2.35 7.71 -16.28
CA PHE A 210 -3.01 8.26 -17.45
C PHE A 210 -4.06 9.31 -17.08
N LEU A 211 -4.96 8.98 -16.14
CA LEU A 211 -6.03 9.89 -15.72
C LEU A 211 -5.46 11.17 -15.11
N VAL A 212 -4.42 11.05 -14.27
CA VAL A 212 -3.79 12.17 -13.59
C VAL A 212 -2.91 13.00 -14.53
N LYS A 213 -2.01 12.37 -15.32
CA LYS A 213 -1.08 13.10 -16.19
C LYS A 213 -1.75 13.69 -17.44
N LYS A 214 -2.74 13.01 -18.03
CA LYS A 214 -3.41 13.50 -19.26
C LYS A 214 -4.48 14.55 -18.96
N TYR A 215 -5.27 14.36 -17.91
CA TYR A 215 -6.43 15.22 -17.61
C TYR A 215 -6.25 16.10 -16.37
N GLY A 216 -5.22 15.86 -15.56
CA GLY A 216 -4.91 16.63 -14.36
C GLY A 216 -5.52 16.04 -13.07
N ALA A 217 -4.81 16.22 -11.96
CA ALA A 217 -5.19 15.70 -10.65
C ALA A 217 -6.56 16.21 -10.15
N GLN A 218 -6.95 17.44 -10.51
CA GLN A 218 -8.26 17.99 -10.14
C GLN A 218 -9.42 17.24 -10.79
N VAL A 219 -9.28 16.86 -12.06
CA VAL A 219 -10.31 16.09 -12.78
C VAL A 219 -10.39 14.67 -12.24
N PHE A 220 -9.24 14.06 -11.92
CA PHE A 220 -9.20 12.76 -11.25
C PHE A 220 -9.85 12.80 -9.86
N THR A 221 -9.59 13.85 -9.08
CA THR A 221 -10.25 14.05 -7.78
C THR A 221 -11.77 14.15 -7.94
N GLU A 222 -12.26 14.87 -8.95
CA GLU A 222 -13.69 14.95 -9.22
C GLU A 222 -14.26 13.58 -9.59
N PHE A 223 -13.54 12.79 -10.39
CA PHE A 223 -13.92 11.41 -10.69
C PHE A 223 -14.07 10.55 -9.44
N CYS A 224 -13.09 10.58 -8.52
CA CYS A 224 -13.19 9.88 -7.24
C CYS A 224 -14.36 10.39 -6.38
N ARG A 225 -14.63 11.71 -6.40
CA ARG A 225 -15.78 12.31 -5.71
C ARG A 225 -17.12 11.82 -6.25
N GLN A 226 -17.24 11.68 -7.57
CA GLN A 226 -18.47 11.16 -8.17
C GLN A 226 -18.75 9.72 -7.74
N LEU A 227 -17.71 8.89 -7.60
CA LEU A 227 -17.86 7.53 -7.08
C LEU A 227 -18.28 7.52 -5.60
N ARG A 228 -17.65 8.38 -4.78
CA ARG A 228 -18.06 8.60 -3.38
C ARG A 228 -19.54 8.97 -3.26
N ASP A 229 -20.01 9.83 -4.16
CA ASP A 229 -21.39 10.34 -4.16
C ASP A 229 -22.39 9.34 -4.77
N GLY A 230 -21.98 8.07 -4.97
CA GLY A 230 -22.85 6.95 -5.31
C GLY A 230 -23.04 6.68 -6.80
N LYS A 231 -22.34 7.40 -7.69
CA LYS A 231 -22.39 7.11 -9.13
C LYS A 231 -21.64 5.82 -9.43
N ASN A 232 -22.16 5.04 -10.38
CA ASN A 232 -21.40 3.92 -10.90
C ASN A 232 -20.23 4.42 -11.77
N LEU A 233 -19.30 3.51 -12.09
CA LEU A 233 -18.07 3.83 -12.81
C LEU A 233 -18.31 4.59 -14.13
N ASN A 234 -19.27 4.16 -14.95
CA ASN A 234 -19.56 4.81 -16.23
C ASN A 234 -20.18 6.21 -16.04
N GLU A 235 -21.04 6.38 -15.04
CA GLU A 235 -21.64 7.67 -14.69
C GLU A 235 -20.59 8.66 -14.17
N ALA A 236 -19.69 8.20 -13.31
CA ALA A 236 -18.58 8.99 -12.79
C ALA A 236 -17.59 9.41 -13.90
N LEU A 237 -17.27 8.48 -14.83
CA LEU A 237 -16.46 8.79 -16.01
C LEU A 237 -17.12 9.85 -16.89
N ARG A 238 -18.38 9.65 -17.28
CA ARG A 238 -19.12 10.61 -18.12
C ARG A 238 -19.22 12.01 -17.50
N PHE A 239 -19.35 12.07 -16.18
CA PHE A 239 -19.44 13.35 -15.49
C PHE A 239 -18.10 14.08 -15.49
N SER A 240 -17.01 13.35 -15.19
CA SER A 240 -15.70 13.96 -14.95
C SER A 240 -14.91 14.19 -16.24
N TYR A 241 -15.18 13.39 -17.27
CA TYR A 241 -14.51 13.42 -18.57
C TYR A 241 -15.51 13.59 -19.73
N PRO A 242 -16.40 14.61 -19.70
CA PRO A 242 -17.61 14.66 -20.53
C PRO A 242 -17.36 14.65 -22.04
N THR A 243 -16.18 15.11 -22.47
CA THR A 243 -15.77 15.23 -23.88
C THR A 243 -14.78 14.16 -24.34
N SER A 244 -14.29 13.29 -23.45
CA SER A 244 -13.18 12.38 -23.76
C SER A 244 -13.40 10.94 -23.33
N ILE A 245 -14.06 10.69 -22.20
CA ILE A 245 -14.25 9.33 -21.65
C ILE A 245 -15.68 9.20 -21.14
N ARG A 246 -16.52 8.54 -21.92
CA ARG A 246 -17.96 8.35 -21.67
C ARG A 246 -18.32 6.90 -21.39
N SER A 247 -17.36 6.00 -21.43
CA SER A 247 -17.52 4.59 -21.12
C SER A 247 -16.20 3.96 -20.70
N LEU A 248 -16.27 2.77 -20.12
CA LEU A 248 -15.11 1.94 -19.84
C LEU A 248 -14.32 1.58 -21.11
N GLU A 249 -14.99 1.41 -22.24
CA GLU A 249 -14.36 1.15 -23.54
C GLU A 249 -13.60 2.38 -24.07
N GLU A 250 -14.18 3.58 -23.93
CA GLU A 250 -13.48 4.82 -24.28
C GLU A 250 -12.28 5.06 -23.35
N LEU A 251 -12.41 4.72 -22.06
CA LEU A 251 -11.28 4.77 -21.11
C LEU A 251 -10.14 3.87 -21.59
N GLU A 252 -10.46 2.64 -21.97
CA GLU A 252 -9.49 1.66 -22.46
C GLU A 252 -8.77 2.15 -23.72
N ASN A 253 -9.53 2.58 -24.73
CA ASN A 253 -8.97 3.06 -25.99
C ASN A 253 -8.06 4.29 -25.81
N GLN A 254 -8.48 5.23 -24.95
CA GLN A 254 -7.70 6.44 -24.67
C GLN A 254 -6.43 6.12 -23.85
N TRP A 255 -6.52 5.19 -22.89
CA TRP A 255 -5.38 4.73 -22.11
C TRP A 255 -4.36 4.01 -22.99
N ILE A 256 -4.79 3.06 -23.84
CA ILE A 256 -3.92 2.36 -24.80
C ILE A 256 -3.19 3.35 -25.70
N THR A 257 -3.92 4.33 -26.26
CA THR A 257 -3.35 5.38 -27.11
C THR A 257 -2.26 6.16 -26.37
N TYR A 258 -2.53 6.57 -25.13
CA TYR A 258 -1.56 7.27 -24.30
C TYR A 258 -0.31 6.44 -24.01
N VAL A 259 -0.47 5.16 -23.66
CA VAL A 259 0.66 4.27 -23.34
C VAL A 259 1.54 4.03 -24.58
N GLN A 260 0.93 3.93 -25.77
CA GLN A 260 1.64 3.73 -27.03
C GLN A 260 2.36 4.97 -27.58
N GLY A 261 2.26 6.12 -26.90
CA GLY A 261 2.98 7.35 -27.27
C GLY A 261 2.13 8.41 -27.97
N GLY A 262 0.80 8.30 -27.91
CA GLY A 262 -0.11 9.42 -28.19
C GLY A 262 -0.28 10.40 -27.03
#